data_AF-A0A8H3QB54-F1
#
_entry.id   AF-A0A8H3QB54-F1
#
_cell.length_a   1.000
_cell.length_b   1.000
_cell.length_c   1.000
_cell.angle_alpha   90.00
_cell.angle_beta   90.00
_cell.angle_gamma   90.00
#
_symmetry.space_group_name_H-M   'P 1'
#
loop_
_entity.id
_entity.type
_entity.pdbx_description
1 polymer ?
#
loop_
_entity_poly.entity_id
_entity_poly.type
_entity_poly.pdbx_seq_one_letter_code
_entity_poly.pdbx_strand_id
1 'polypeptide(L)'
;MKAITIEIRTKNNLKREIIIKQEEYHQNNKKRLLYQDSLQQEVEFTFRPDVPCNLIDFVGGVDYTPSSDNGVIFNRVVKFFRDLTANIEQEKKILDFKFYLQEDQDQRFYVTIIQSDPTRHSPHKTLNCLSCDSESETNRISRLPYPTTTREEVSVHHNLWIDAKARPMFIITPKRHIERLSECNDQEIFSMFLLAVQTIEQETRLSNAKWKNVRFLRMILNHGNARNIEHLHLKIRVSHKDLKHFRNYWDEEKKRNFKILESGLYKRDERLSKIS
;
A
#
# COMPACT_ATOMS: atom_id res chain seq x y z
N MET A 1 58.71 -16.97 22.21
CA MET A 1 58.83 -16.31 20.89
C MET A 1 57.75 -16.84 19.97
N LYS A 2 56.76 -16.03 19.61
CA LYS A 2 55.74 -16.38 18.60
C LYS A 2 56.15 -15.75 17.27
N ALA A 3 56.29 -16.58 16.24
CA ALA A 3 56.62 -16.16 14.89
C ALA A 3 55.45 -15.35 14.30
N ILE A 4 55.78 -14.22 13.67
CA ILE A 4 54.85 -13.43 12.85
C ILE A 4 55.05 -13.88 11.41
N THR A 5 54.03 -14.52 10.82
CA THR A 5 53.98 -14.82 9.39
C THR A 5 53.45 -13.59 8.66
N ILE A 6 54.25 -12.99 7.78
CA ILE A 6 53.82 -11.90 6.89
C ILE A 6 53.49 -12.51 5.53
N GLU A 7 52.20 -12.51 5.15
CA GLU A 7 51.78 -12.91 3.81
C GLU A 7 52.14 -11.81 2.78
N ILE A 8 53.09 -12.12 1.89
CA ILE A 8 53.44 -11.26 0.76
C ILE A 8 52.47 -11.55 -0.39
N ARG A 9 51.41 -10.74 -0.55
CA ARG A 9 50.59 -10.73 -1.77
C ARG A 9 51.42 -10.20 -2.94
N THR A 10 51.74 -11.07 -3.91
CA THR A 10 52.54 -10.71 -5.08
C THR A 10 51.76 -9.79 -6.04
N LYS A 11 52.47 -8.84 -6.68
CA LYS A 11 51.91 -7.82 -7.59
C LYS A 11 51.03 -8.38 -8.73
N ASN A 12 51.18 -9.65 -9.09
CA ASN A 12 50.37 -10.31 -10.12
C ASN A 12 48.95 -10.63 -9.64
N ASN A 13 48.74 -10.92 -8.35
CA ASN A 13 47.40 -11.15 -7.79
C ASN A 13 46.60 -9.85 -7.69
N LEU A 14 47.26 -8.73 -7.35
CA LEU A 14 46.62 -7.40 -7.37
C LEU A 14 46.14 -6.99 -8.77
N LYS A 15 46.96 -7.23 -9.81
CA LYS A 15 46.57 -6.91 -11.19
C LYS A 15 45.35 -7.71 -11.66
N ARG A 16 45.26 -9.00 -11.32
CA ARG A 16 44.08 -9.84 -11.64
C ARG A 16 42.82 -9.38 -10.90
N GLU A 17 42.93 -9.06 -9.60
CA GLU A 17 41.78 -8.54 -8.83
C GLU A 17 41.27 -7.20 -9.38
N ILE A 18 42.14 -6.34 -9.89
CA ILE A 18 41.76 -5.05 -10.50
C ILE A 18 41.03 -5.27 -11.83
N ILE A 19 41.50 -6.19 -12.68
CA ILE A 19 40.87 -6.50 -13.97
C ILE A 19 39.48 -7.10 -13.75
N ILE A 20 39.33 -8.06 -12.83
CA ILE A 20 38.02 -8.66 -12.49
C ILE A 20 37.05 -7.59 -11.97
N LYS A 21 37.50 -6.69 -11.09
CA LYS A 21 36.65 -5.59 -10.60
C LYS A 21 36.26 -4.60 -11.70
N GLN A 22 37.14 -4.35 -12.67
CA GLN A 22 36.83 -3.50 -13.83
C GLN A 22 35.83 -4.18 -14.77
N GLU A 23 35.99 -5.49 -15.01
CA GLU A 23 35.05 -6.28 -15.82
C GLU A 23 33.67 -6.38 -15.15
N GLU A 24 33.60 -6.60 -13.83
CA GLU A 24 32.36 -6.57 -13.05
C GLU A 24 31.71 -5.18 -13.07
N TYR A 25 32.50 -4.11 -12.96
CA TYR A 25 32.01 -2.73 -13.08
C TYR A 25 31.44 -2.44 -14.47
N HIS A 26 32.12 -2.88 -15.53
CA HIS A 26 31.66 -2.72 -16.91
C HIS A 26 30.42 -3.58 -17.21
N GLN A 27 30.33 -4.81 -16.70
CA GLN A 27 29.13 -5.64 -16.82
C GLN A 27 27.93 -5.05 -16.06
N ASN A 28 28.15 -4.52 -14.85
CA ASN A 28 27.11 -3.85 -14.09
C ASN A 28 26.65 -2.54 -14.74
N ASN A 29 27.56 -1.75 -15.31
CA ASN A 29 27.19 -0.57 -16.10
C ASN A 29 26.47 -0.94 -17.40
N LYS A 30 26.87 -2.02 -18.08
CA LYS A 30 26.18 -2.51 -19.28
C LYS A 30 24.77 -3.02 -18.94
N LYS A 31 24.59 -3.73 -17.83
CA LYS A 31 23.24 -4.08 -17.31
C LYS A 31 22.43 -2.85 -16.96
N ARG A 32 23.04 -1.84 -16.35
CA ARG A 32 22.37 -0.58 -15.97
C ARG A 32 21.97 0.28 -17.16
N LEU A 33 22.81 0.32 -18.19
CA LEU A 33 22.53 0.96 -19.49
C LEU A 33 21.46 0.19 -20.27
N LEU A 34 21.52 -1.15 -20.29
CA LEU A 34 20.45 -1.98 -20.85
C LEU A 34 19.13 -1.84 -20.08
N TYR A 35 19.18 -1.59 -18.76
CA TYR A 35 18.00 -1.30 -17.94
C TYR A 35 17.45 0.11 -18.18
N GLN A 36 18.31 1.06 -18.58
CA GLN A 36 17.91 2.41 -18.98
C GLN A 36 17.36 2.45 -20.41
N ASP A 37 17.88 1.62 -21.33
CA ASP A 37 17.34 1.47 -22.68
C ASP A 37 16.08 0.57 -22.70
N SER A 38 15.93 -0.32 -21.70
CA SER A 38 14.68 -1.06 -21.45
C SER A 38 13.68 -0.28 -20.58
N LEU A 39 13.90 1.01 -20.33
CA LEU A 39 12.81 1.93 -20.02
C LEU A 39 11.95 2.08 -21.29
N GLN A 40 11.29 0.98 -21.68
CA GLN A 40 9.94 1.09 -22.20
C GLN A 40 9.24 2.07 -21.24
N GLN A 41 8.80 3.21 -21.76
CA GLN A 41 7.96 4.14 -21.01
C GLN A 41 6.99 3.31 -20.18
N GLU A 42 7.08 3.40 -18.84
CA GLU A 42 6.15 2.67 -17.99
C GLU A 42 4.75 3.00 -18.50
N VAL A 43 4.00 1.98 -18.93
CA VAL A 43 2.69 2.21 -19.53
C VAL A 43 1.80 2.75 -18.41
N GLU A 44 1.51 4.04 -18.50
CA GLU A 44 0.76 4.80 -17.50
C GLU A 44 -0.62 5.18 -18.06
N PHE A 45 -1.65 4.91 -17.28
CA PHE A 45 -3.03 5.31 -17.56
C PHE A 45 -3.56 6.17 -16.43
N THR A 46 -4.24 7.26 -16.77
CA THR A 46 -4.88 8.15 -15.78
C THR A 46 -6.39 8.15 -15.97
N PHE A 47 -7.12 7.95 -14.87
CA PHE A 47 -8.57 7.95 -14.81
C PHE A 47 -9.04 9.07 -13.89
N ARG A 48 -10.07 9.80 -14.31
CA ARG A 48 -10.69 10.88 -13.54
C ARG A 48 -12.20 10.65 -13.48
N PRO A 49 -12.87 11.06 -12.40
CA PRO A 49 -14.33 11.16 -12.40
C PRO A 49 -14.79 12.13 -13.50
N ASP A 50 -15.99 11.89 -14.03
CA ASP A 50 -16.60 12.77 -15.04
C ASP A 50 -16.75 14.21 -14.53
N VAL A 51 -17.13 14.35 -13.26
CA VAL A 51 -17.19 15.63 -12.56
C VAL A 51 -16.00 15.72 -11.61
N PRO A 52 -15.06 16.66 -11.83
CA PRO A 52 -13.91 16.79 -10.95
C PRO A 52 -14.32 17.14 -9.52
N CYS A 53 -13.90 16.34 -8.56
CA CYS A 53 -14.21 16.49 -7.14
C CYS A 53 -13.09 15.91 -6.28
N ASN A 54 -13.08 16.21 -4.99
CA ASN A 54 -12.19 15.55 -4.03
C ASN A 54 -12.73 14.13 -3.71
N LEU A 55 -11.92 13.30 -3.06
CA LEU A 55 -12.34 11.92 -2.78
C LEU A 55 -13.50 11.83 -1.76
N ILE A 56 -13.51 12.70 -0.74
CA ILE A 56 -14.54 12.65 0.31
C ILE A 56 -15.94 12.97 -0.26
N ASP A 57 -16.05 13.95 -1.13
CA ASP A 57 -17.29 14.31 -1.83
C ASP A 57 -17.67 13.23 -2.85
N PHE A 58 -16.68 12.60 -3.48
CA PHE A 58 -16.91 11.51 -4.42
C PHE A 58 -17.53 10.28 -3.76
N VAL A 59 -17.24 10.02 -2.49
CA VAL A 59 -17.87 8.94 -1.71
C VAL A 59 -19.07 9.38 -0.88
N GLY A 60 -19.47 10.66 -0.98
CA GLY A 60 -20.67 11.22 -0.36
C GLY A 60 -20.49 11.81 1.04
N GLY A 61 -19.25 11.92 1.52
CA GLY A 61 -18.92 12.34 2.87
C GLY A 61 -18.73 11.17 3.84
N VAL A 62 -18.16 11.45 5.01
CA VAL A 62 -17.81 10.41 6.00
C VAL A 62 -19.02 9.74 6.65
N ASP A 63 -20.19 10.38 6.63
CA ASP A 63 -21.43 9.86 7.24
C ASP A 63 -22.41 9.26 6.23
N TYR A 64 -22.00 9.16 4.96
CA TYR A 64 -22.87 8.73 3.87
C TYR A 64 -23.41 7.31 4.06
N THR A 65 -24.66 7.12 3.66
CA THR A 65 -25.26 5.80 3.43
C THR A 65 -26.04 5.75 2.12
N PRO A 66 -26.12 4.58 1.45
CA PRO A 66 -26.91 4.43 0.23
C PRO A 66 -28.40 4.82 0.38
N SER A 67 -28.96 4.68 1.58
CA SER A 67 -30.32 5.10 1.87
C SER A 67 -30.53 6.62 1.80
N SER A 68 -29.47 7.43 1.87
CA SER A 68 -29.58 8.90 1.88
C SER A 68 -29.95 9.49 0.52
N ASP A 69 -29.65 8.79 -0.57
CA ASP A 69 -29.86 9.26 -1.94
C ASP A 69 -30.39 8.16 -2.88
N ASN A 70 -30.93 7.07 -2.33
CA ASN A 70 -31.32 5.87 -3.06
C ASN A 70 -30.17 5.23 -3.88
N GLY A 71 -28.94 5.31 -3.36
CA GLY A 71 -27.76 4.63 -3.87
C GLY A 71 -27.09 5.33 -5.04
N VAL A 72 -27.41 6.60 -5.33
CA VAL A 72 -26.84 7.33 -6.47
C VAL A 72 -25.33 7.44 -6.34
N ILE A 73 -24.82 7.89 -5.20
CA ILE A 73 -23.38 8.02 -4.95
C ILE A 73 -22.71 6.64 -4.86
N PHE A 74 -23.36 5.67 -4.23
CA PHE A 74 -22.88 4.28 -4.17
C PHE A 74 -22.63 3.73 -5.58
N ASN A 75 -23.64 3.82 -6.45
CA ASN A 75 -23.56 3.34 -7.83
C ASN A 75 -22.50 4.07 -8.64
N ARG A 76 -22.36 5.40 -8.45
CA ARG A 76 -21.30 6.20 -9.10
C ARG A 76 -19.90 5.70 -8.72
N VAL A 77 -19.65 5.51 -7.43
CA VAL A 77 -18.34 5.07 -6.92
C VAL A 77 -18.00 3.68 -7.45
N VAL A 78 -18.95 2.74 -7.32
CA VAL A 78 -18.79 1.36 -7.80
C VAL A 78 -18.52 1.35 -9.30
N LYS A 79 -19.35 2.06 -10.08
CA LYS A 79 -19.19 2.13 -11.53
C LYS A 79 -17.81 2.65 -11.93
N PHE A 80 -17.32 3.73 -11.32
CA PHE A 80 -16.01 4.29 -11.62
C PHE A 80 -14.88 3.25 -11.45
N PHE A 81 -14.84 2.56 -10.31
CA PHE A 81 -13.77 1.58 -10.07
C PHE A 81 -13.96 0.28 -10.88
N ARG A 82 -15.21 -0.14 -11.15
CA ARG A 82 -15.50 -1.27 -12.04
C ARG A 82 -15.06 -1.00 -13.46
N ASP A 83 -15.45 0.13 -14.03
CA ASP A 83 -15.08 0.53 -15.39
C ASP A 83 -13.56 0.63 -15.53
N LEU A 84 -12.88 1.24 -14.54
CA LEU A 84 -11.43 1.31 -14.50
C LEU A 84 -10.78 -0.08 -14.51
N THR A 85 -11.20 -0.98 -13.61
CA THR A 85 -10.62 -2.33 -13.55
C THR A 85 -10.93 -3.16 -14.79
N ALA A 86 -12.14 -3.04 -15.36
CA ALA A 86 -12.52 -3.70 -16.60
C ALA A 86 -11.67 -3.21 -17.78
N ASN A 87 -11.46 -1.89 -17.89
CA ASN A 87 -10.60 -1.32 -18.93
C ASN A 87 -9.17 -1.88 -18.85
N ILE A 88 -8.57 -1.86 -17.66
CA ILE A 88 -7.18 -2.31 -17.47
C ILE A 88 -7.03 -3.83 -17.64
N GLU A 89 -7.86 -4.63 -16.95
CA GLU A 89 -7.71 -6.09 -16.94
C GLU A 89 -8.27 -6.75 -18.20
N GLN A 90 -9.40 -6.28 -18.71
CA GLN A 90 -10.12 -6.94 -19.81
C GLN A 90 -9.78 -6.34 -21.17
N GLU A 91 -9.71 -5.01 -21.30
CA GLU A 91 -9.42 -4.38 -22.60
C GLU A 91 -7.92 -4.28 -22.86
N LYS A 92 -7.14 -3.77 -21.89
CA LYS A 92 -5.69 -3.61 -22.01
C LYS A 92 -4.91 -4.89 -21.71
N LYS A 93 -5.55 -5.91 -21.12
CA LYS A 93 -4.94 -7.19 -20.72
C LYS A 93 -3.77 -7.03 -19.74
N ILE A 94 -3.82 -6.00 -18.88
CA ILE A 94 -2.81 -5.73 -17.87
C ILE A 94 -3.32 -6.25 -16.53
N LEU A 95 -2.73 -7.34 -16.04
CA LEU A 95 -3.13 -8.00 -14.78
C LEU A 95 -2.25 -7.61 -13.58
N ASP A 96 -1.02 -7.17 -13.87
CA ASP A 96 -0.02 -6.82 -12.87
C ASP A 96 0.26 -5.31 -12.94
N PHE A 97 -0.30 -4.55 -12.02
CA PHE A 97 -0.18 -3.09 -12.03
C PHE A 97 -0.21 -2.48 -10.64
N LYS A 98 0.36 -1.28 -10.54
CA LYS A 98 0.27 -0.44 -9.36
C LYS A 98 -0.89 0.54 -9.57
N PHE A 99 -1.83 0.55 -8.63
CA PHE A 99 -2.92 1.53 -8.59
C PHE A 99 -2.56 2.62 -7.59
N TYR A 100 -2.62 3.88 -8.03
CA TYR A 100 -2.38 5.05 -7.20
C TYR A 100 -3.58 5.98 -7.25
N LEU A 101 -4.25 6.19 -6.12
CA LEU A 101 -5.22 7.27 -5.97
C LEU A 101 -4.50 8.49 -5.40
N GLN A 102 -4.60 9.62 -6.08
CA GLN A 102 -3.90 10.86 -5.77
C GLN A 102 -4.84 12.04 -5.87
N GLU A 103 -4.41 13.18 -5.33
CA GLU A 103 -5.08 14.47 -5.49
C GLU A 103 -4.15 15.43 -6.23
N ASP A 104 -4.72 16.23 -7.12
CA ASP A 104 -3.99 17.30 -7.80
C ASP A 104 -3.86 18.56 -6.92
N GLN A 105 -3.31 19.65 -7.49
CA GLN A 105 -3.11 20.91 -6.76
C GLN A 105 -4.43 21.55 -6.30
N ASP A 106 -5.53 21.27 -7.00
CA ASP A 106 -6.89 21.74 -6.68
C ASP A 106 -7.64 20.72 -5.80
N GLN A 107 -6.94 19.71 -5.28
CA GLN A 107 -7.48 18.62 -4.46
C GLN A 107 -8.54 17.77 -5.16
N ARG A 108 -8.50 17.71 -6.49
CA ARG A 108 -9.38 16.82 -7.27
C ARG A 108 -8.69 15.48 -7.37
N PHE A 109 -9.41 14.42 -7.01
CA PHE A 109 -8.82 13.10 -7.01
C PHE A 109 -8.74 12.52 -8.42
N TYR A 110 -7.76 11.64 -8.63
CA TYR A 110 -7.59 10.86 -9.83
C TYR A 110 -6.89 9.54 -9.51
N VAL A 111 -6.97 8.59 -10.44
CA VAL A 111 -6.30 7.30 -10.32
C VAL A 111 -5.28 7.16 -11.44
N THR A 112 -4.04 6.84 -11.08
CA THR A 112 -2.97 6.47 -12.00
C THR A 112 -2.72 4.96 -11.90
N ILE A 113 -2.69 4.29 -13.04
CA ILE A 113 -2.35 2.88 -13.20
C ILE A 113 -1.01 2.79 -13.91
N ILE A 114 -0.05 2.11 -13.27
CA ILE A 114 1.27 1.87 -13.83
C ILE A 114 1.48 0.38 -13.97
N GLN A 115 1.67 -0.10 -15.21
CA GLN A 115 1.99 -1.50 -15.45
C GLN A 115 3.25 -1.90 -14.67
N SER A 116 3.20 -3.04 -13.99
CA SER A 116 4.36 -3.55 -13.26
C SER A 116 5.32 -4.27 -14.19
N ASP A 117 6.58 -4.33 -13.77
CA ASP A 117 7.60 -5.15 -14.43
C ASP A 117 7.08 -6.60 -14.59
N PRO A 118 6.97 -7.11 -15.83
CA PRO A 118 6.44 -8.45 -16.09
C PRO A 118 7.34 -9.56 -15.53
N THR A 119 8.59 -9.24 -15.18
CA THR A 119 9.52 -10.21 -14.56
C THR A 119 9.38 -10.28 -13.04
N ARG A 120 8.53 -9.42 -12.45
CA ARG A 120 8.32 -9.38 -11.01
C ARG A 120 7.73 -10.69 -10.51
N HIS A 121 8.40 -11.30 -9.53
CA HIS A 121 7.92 -12.52 -8.90
C HIS A 121 6.55 -12.33 -8.24
N SER A 122 5.80 -13.42 -8.17
CA SER A 122 4.55 -13.48 -7.43
C SER A 122 4.74 -13.13 -5.95
N PRO A 123 3.68 -12.64 -5.28
CA PRO A 123 3.75 -12.37 -3.85
C PRO A 123 4.23 -13.59 -3.07
N HIS A 124 5.10 -13.37 -2.09
CA HIS A 124 5.58 -14.47 -1.25
C HIS A 124 4.41 -15.06 -0.47
N LYS A 125 4.26 -16.38 -0.57
CA LYS A 125 3.32 -17.13 0.26
C LYS A 125 3.87 -17.23 1.68
N THR A 126 2.99 -17.03 2.63
CA THR A 126 3.26 -17.20 4.06
C THR A 126 2.50 -18.41 4.57
N LEU A 127 2.93 -18.99 5.70
CA LEU A 127 2.21 -20.09 6.35
C LEU A 127 0.74 -19.74 6.59
N ASN A 128 0.52 -18.51 7.07
CA ASN A 128 -0.81 -17.91 7.19
C ASN A 128 -0.78 -16.49 6.63
N CYS A 129 -1.81 -16.12 5.88
CA CYS A 129 -1.96 -14.75 5.40
C CYS A 129 -2.08 -13.78 6.58
N LEU A 130 -1.17 -12.80 6.68
CA LEU A 130 -1.13 -11.79 7.76
C LEU A 130 -2.50 -11.16 8.03
N SER A 131 -3.26 -10.85 6.98
CA SER A 131 -4.54 -10.15 7.10
C SER A 131 -5.72 -11.07 7.42
N CYS A 132 -5.53 -12.39 7.34
CA CYS A 132 -6.54 -13.40 7.64
C CYS A 132 -6.30 -14.09 8.98
N ASP A 133 -5.04 -14.14 9.44
CA ASP A 133 -4.65 -14.86 10.63
C ASP A 133 -4.90 -14.05 11.91
N SER A 134 -6.06 -14.26 12.54
CA SER A 134 -6.43 -13.60 13.80
C SER A 134 -5.52 -13.95 14.98
N GLU A 135 -4.80 -15.07 14.89
CA GLU A 135 -3.90 -15.55 15.93
C GLU A 135 -2.48 -14.96 15.78
N SER A 136 -2.18 -14.28 14.67
CA SER A 136 -0.92 -13.54 14.51
C SER A 136 -0.86 -12.39 15.51
N GLU A 137 0.26 -12.31 16.23
CA GLU A 137 0.51 -11.19 17.13
C GLU A 137 0.61 -9.88 16.33
N THR A 138 1.27 -9.92 15.16
CA THR A 138 1.35 -8.77 14.26
C THR A 138 -0.02 -8.28 13.84
N ASN A 139 -0.93 -9.20 13.49
CA ASN A 139 -2.32 -8.89 13.18
C ASN A 139 -2.98 -8.16 14.36
N ARG A 140 -3.05 -8.81 15.52
CA ARG A 140 -3.68 -8.24 16.73
C ARG A 140 -3.14 -6.86 17.12
N ILE A 141 -1.82 -6.69 17.14
CA ILE A 141 -1.16 -5.44 17.56
C ILE A 141 -1.37 -4.31 16.54
N SER A 142 -1.44 -4.64 15.25
CA SER A 142 -1.62 -3.63 14.20
C SER A 142 -3.06 -3.19 13.99
N ARG A 143 -4.05 -3.95 14.51
CA ARG A 143 -5.47 -3.67 14.30
C ARG A 143 -5.88 -2.35 14.96
N LEU A 144 -6.71 -1.59 14.26
CA LEU A 144 -7.29 -0.35 14.75
C LEU A 144 -8.78 -0.49 15.01
N PRO A 145 -9.33 0.25 16.00
CA PRO A 145 -10.76 0.48 16.05
C PRO A 145 -11.19 1.26 14.79
N TYR A 146 -12.43 1.02 14.35
CA TYR A 146 -12.98 1.79 13.24
C TYR A 146 -13.25 3.25 13.64
N PRO A 147 -13.18 4.19 12.69
CA PRO A 147 -13.66 5.56 12.88
C PRO A 147 -15.07 5.63 13.48
N THR A 148 -15.39 6.69 14.22
CA THR A 148 -16.71 6.83 14.86
C THR A 148 -17.86 6.99 13.88
N THR A 149 -17.56 7.37 12.63
CA THR A 149 -18.51 7.52 11.52
C THR A 149 -18.72 6.21 10.75
N THR A 150 -17.94 5.16 11.05
CA THR A 150 -18.05 3.87 10.37
C THR A 150 -19.24 3.06 10.91
N ARG A 151 -20.20 2.78 10.02
CA ARG A 151 -21.37 1.94 10.32
C ARG A 151 -21.07 0.45 10.12
N GLU A 152 -21.95 -0.40 10.63
CA GLU A 152 -21.83 -1.87 10.53
C GLU A 152 -21.75 -2.36 9.09
N GLU A 153 -22.57 -1.78 8.21
CA GLU A 153 -22.58 -2.01 6.75
C GLU A 153 -21.22 -1.78 6.08
N VAL A 154 -20.35 -0.93 6.65
CA VAL A 154 -18.98 -0.72 6.16
C VAL A 154 -18.00 -1.66 6.87
N SER A 155 -18.10 -1.75 8.20
CA SER A 155 -17.14 -2.50 9.04
C SER A 155 -17.26 -4.02 8.88
N VAL A 156 -18.39 -4.54 8.40
CA VAL A 156 -18.56 -5.97 8.12
C VAL A 156 -17.64 -6.45 7.00
N HIS A 157 -17.28 -5.58 6.04
CA HIS A 157 -16.51 -5.96 4.85
C HIS A 157 -14.99 -5.84 5.00
N HIS A 158 -14.49 -4.97 5.88
CA HIS A 158 -13.07 -4.62 5.91
C HIS A 158 -12.48 -4.67 7.31
N ASN A 159 -11.16 -4.85 7.38
CA ASN A 159 -10.35 -4.59 8.56
C ASN A 159 -9.52 -3.32 8.35
N LEU A 160 -9.21 -2.63 9.45
CA LEU A 160 -8.37 -1.43 9.48
C LEU A 160 -7.16 -1.65 10.37
N TRP A 161 -6.00 -1.20 9.91
CA TRP A 161 -4.72 -1.44 10.58
C TRP A 161 -3.76 -0.25 10.48
N ILE A 162 -2.82 -0.19 11.42
CA ILE A 162 -1.54 0.48 11.22
C ILE A 162 -0.65 -0.44 10.37
N ASP A 163 0.23 0.13 9.54
CA ASP A 163 1.23 -0.67 8.84
C ASP A 163 2.09 -1.51 9.80
N ALA A 164 2.17 -2.82 9.53
CA ALA A 164 2.94 -3.77 10.35
C ALA A 164 4.45 -3.46 10.44
N LYS A 165 4.98 -2.62 9.53
CA LYS A 165 6.36 -2.12 9.56
C LYS A 165 6.47 -0.71 10.14
N ALA A 166 5.42 -0.20 10.77
CA ALA A 166 5.32 1.13 11.34
C ALA A 166 5.64 2.29 10.36
N ARG A 167 5.37 2.09 9.07
CA ARG A 167 5.52 3.16 8.06
C ARG A 167 4.37 4.17 8.18
N PRO A 168 4.50 5.41 7.64
CA PRO A 168 3.45 6.42 7.69
C PRO A 168 2.29 6.11 6.74
N MET A 169 1.53 5.07 7.07
CA MET A 169 0.34 4.66 6.34
C MET A 169 -0.61 3.86 7.23
N PHE A 170 -1.89 3.97 6.90
CA PHE A 170 -2.94 3.08 7.37
C PHE A 170 -3.23 2.03 6.30
N ILE A 171 -3.66 0.85 6.71
CA ILE A 171 -3.94 -0.26 5.82
C ILE A 171 -5.42 -0.63 5.96
N ILE A 172 -6.12 -0.78 4.84
CA ILE A 172 -7.45 -1.38 4.78
C ILE A 172 -7.35 -2.66 3.98
N THR A 173 -7.98 -3.72 4.51
CA THR A 173 -8.00 -5.04 3.87
C THR A 173 -9.44 -5.55 3.87
N PRO A 174 -9.91 -6.21 2.81
CA PRO A 174 -11.12 -7.01 2.89
C PRO A 174 -11.02 -8.05 4.02
N LYS A 175 -12.15 -8.43 4.63
CA LYS A 175 -12.17 -9.55 5.60
C LYS A 175 -12.08 -10.89 4.88
N ARG A 176 -12.78 -11.01 3.75
CA ARG A 176 -12.67 -12.16 2.85
C ARG A 176 -11.32 -12.10 2.15
N HIS A 177 -10.62 -13.23 2.07
CA HIS A 177 -9.36 -13.31 1.35
C HIS A 177 -9.60 -13.08 -0.15
N ILE A 178 -9.12 -11.95 -0.65
CA ILE A 178 -9.10 -11.63 -2.07
C ILE A 178 -7.78 -10.99 -2.42
N GLU A 179 -7.42 -11.07 -3.68
CA GLU A 179 -6.16 -10.60 -4.19
C GLU A 179 -6.33 -9.33 -5.04
N ARG A 180 -7.44 -9.19 -5.77
CA ARG A 180 -7.66 -8.12 -6.76
C ARG A 180 -8.92 -7.30 -6.45
N LEU A 181 -8.92 -6.02 -6.79
CA LEU A 181 -10.12 -5.16 -6.70
C LEU A 181 -11.27 -5.68 -7.55
N SER A 182 -10.99 -6.35 -8.67
CA SER A 182 -12.00 -6.96 -9.53
C SER A 182 -12.73 -8.14 -8.86
N GLU A 183 -12.14 -8.74 -7.82
CA GLU A 183 -12.75 -9.82 -7.03
C GLU A 183 -13.62 -9.30 -5.87
N CYS A 184 -13.54 -8.00 -5.56
CA CYS A 184 -14.47 -7.38 -4.62
C CYS A 184 -15.90 -7.42 -5.19
N ASN A 185 -16.90 -7.55 -4.32
CA ASN A 185 -18.27 -7.15 -4.65
C ASN A 185 -18.44 -5.61 -4.54
N ASP A 186 -19.60 -5.10 -4.92
CA ASP A 186 -19.83 -3.65 -5.00
C ASP A 186 -19.80 -2.98 -3.63
N GLN A 187 -20.30 -3.65 -2.59
CA GLN A 187 -20.23 -3.18 -1.20
C GLN A 187 -18.79 -3.15 -0.70
N GLU A 188 -17.97 -4.15 -1.04
CA GLU A 188 -16.54 -4.20 -0.73
C GLU A 188 -15.80 -3.04 -1.42
N ILE A 189 -16.06 -2.78 -2.71
CA ILE A 189 -15.47 -1.62 -3.42
C ILE A 189 -15.84 -0.32 -2.72
N PHE A 190 -17.13 -0.05 -2.56
CA PHE A 190 -17.61 1.21 -1.98
C PHE A 190 -17.06 1.42 -0.56
N SER A 191 -17.22 0.41 0.30
CA SER A 191 -16.85 0.49 1.72
C SER A 191 -15.35 0.65 1.92
N MET A 192 -14.51 0.11 1.02
CA MET A 192 -13.05 0.26 1.11
C MET A 192 -12.63 1.73 1.02
N PHE A 193 -13.17 2.47 0.05
CA PHE A 193 -12.82 3.87 -0.18
C PHE A 193 -13.53 4.80 0.82
N LEU A 194 -14.77 4.48 1.22
CA LEU A 194 -15.45 5.20 2.30
C LEU A 194 -14.68 5.07 3.63
N LEU A 195 -14.26 3.86 4.00
CA LEU A 195 -13.46 3.65 5.21
C LEU A 195 -12.11 4.38 5.14
N ALA A 196 -11.53 4.52 3.95
CA ALA A 196 -10.28 5.26 3.78
C ALA A 196 -10.43 6.75 4.11
N VAL A 197 -11.50 7.41 3.63
CA VAL A 197 -11.75 8.82 3.95
C VAL A 197 -12.15 8.99 5.42
N GLN A 198 -12.97 8.08 5.96
CA GLN A 198 -13.35 8.07 7.38
C GLN A 198 -12.11 7.96 8.29
N THR A 199 -11.14 7.13 7.91
CA THR A 199 -9.90 6.93 8.67
C THR A 199 -9.09 8.22 8.77
N ILE A 200 -8.83 8.90 7.65
CA ILE A 200 -8.00 10.12 7.67
C ILE A 200 -8.76 11.30 8.28
N GLU A 201 -10.08 11.40 8.07
CA GLU A 201 -10.90 12.42 8.73
C GLU A 201 -10.84 12.26 10.26
N GLN A 202 -11.04 11.05 10.77
CA GLN A 202 -10.98 10.75 12.20
C GLN A 202 -9.64 11.16 12.82
N GLU A 203 -8.53 10.79 12.19
CA GLU A 203 -7.18 11.15 12.67
C GLU A 203 -6.94 12.67 12.62
N THR A 204 -7.45 13.34 11.58
CA THR A 204 -7.40 14.80 11.44
C THR A 204 -8.17 15.48 12.57
N ARG A 205 -9.38 15.01 12.85
CA ARG A 205 -10.28 15.52 13.89
C ARG A 205 -9.72 15.30 15.30
N LEU A 206 -9.31 14.07 15.63
CA LEU A 206 -8.77 13.72 16.95
C LEU A 206 -7.47 14.47 17.26
N SER A 207 -6.67 14.78 16.25
CA SER A 207 -5.40 15.50 16.42
C SER A 207 -5.56 17.02 16.42
N ASN A 208 -6.79 17.55 16.38
CA ASN A 208 -7.10 18.98 16.28
C ASN A 208 -6.30 19.68 15.17
N ALA A 209 -6.05 18.97 14.06
CA ALA A 209 -5.26 19.51 12.99
C ALA A 209 -6.06 20.62 12.30
N LYS A 210 -5.46 21.82 12.17
CA LYS A 210 -6.08 22.98 11.50
C LYS A 210 -6.04 22.89 9.98
N TRP A 211 -6.08 21.68 9.42
CA TRP A 211 -6.06 21.47 7.98
C TRP A 211 -7.45 21.73 7.43
N LYS A 212 -7.53 22.39 6.27
CA LYS A 212 -8.82 22.67 5.63
C LYS A 212 -9.53 21.40 5.19
N ASN A 213 -8.76 20.41 4.72
CA ASN A 213 -9.26 19.18 4.13
C ASN A 213 -8.48 17.96 4.67
N VAL A 214 -9.04 16.77 4.43
CA VAL A 214 -8.42 15.47 4.69
C VAL A 214 -7.09 15.39 3.91
N ARG A 215 -5.99 15.01 4.57
CA ARG A 215 -4.66 14.98 3.93
C ARG A 215 -4.07 13.58 3.84
N PHE A 216 -3.84 13.13 2.62
CA PHE A 216 -3.02 11.96 2.33
C PHE A 216 -2.06 12.28 1.18
N LEU A 217 -0.96 11.54 1.08
CA LEU A 217 -0.01 11.67 -0.03
C LEU A 217 -0.47 10.91 -1.26
N ARG A 218 -0.98 9.69 -1.04
CA ARG A 218 -1.61 8.81 -2.05
C ARG A 218 -2.21 7.59 -1.36
N MET A 219 -3.22 6.99 -1.99
CA MET A 219 -3.65 5.64 -1.67
C MET A 219 -3.08 4.66 -2.69
N ILE A 220 -2.70 3.46 -2.25
CA ILE A 220 -1.99 2.48 -3.07
C ILE A 220 -2.69 1.13 -2.97
N LEU A 221 -3.06 0.56 -4.12
CA LEU A 221 -3.75 -0.73 -4.22
C LEU A 221 -3.09 -1.59 -5.30
N ASN A 222 -2.06 -2.37 -4.95
CA ASN A 222 -1.32 -3.12 -5.96
C ASN A 222 -2.12 -4.34 -6.44
N HIS A 223 -2.12 -4.60 -7.75
CA HIS A 223 -2.74 -5.76 -8.41
C HIS A 223 -1.71 -6.78 -8.91
N GLY A 224 -2.12 -8.04 -8.91
CA GLY A 224 -1.32 -9.19 -9.35
C GLY A 224 0.05 -9.24 -8.66
N ASN A 225 1.08 -9.48 -9.45
CA ASN A 225 2.46 -9.57 -9.01
C ASN A 225 3.03 -8.24 -8.51
N ALA A 226 2.34 -7.11 -8.73
CA ALA A 226 2.72 -5.83 -8.13
C ALA A 226 2.63 -5.83 -6.60
N ARG A 227 1.89 -6.78 -6.02
CA ARG A 227 1.78 -6.94 -4.57
C ARG A 227 3.09 -7.47 -3.97
N ASN A 228 3.19 -7.39 -2.65
CA ASN A 228 4.28 -8.02 -1.87
C ASN A 228 3.76 -9.19 -1.03
N ILE A 229 2.46 -9.24 -0.81
CA ILE A 229 1.74 -10.21 0.02
C ILE A 229 0.45 -10.59 -0.72
N GLU A 230 -0.02 -11.79 -0.48
CA GLU A 230 -1.11 -12.46 -1.21
C GLU A 230 -2.44 -11.71 -1.16
N HIS A 231 -2.77 -11.07 -0.04
CA HIS A 231 -4.04 -10.37 0.15
C HIS A 231 -4.03 -8.91 -0.36
N LEU A 232 -5.14 -8.50 -0.98
CA LEU A 232 -5.43 -7.13 -1.42
C LEU A 232 -5.43 -6.13 -0.25
N HIS A 233 -4.60 -5.09 -0.36
CA HIS A 233 -4.49 -4.04 0.65
C HIS A 233 -4.51 -2.66 0.02
N LEU A 234 -5.43 -1.82 0.48
CA LEU A 234 -5.40 -0.39 0.26
C LEU A 234 -4.49 0.25 1.31
N LYS A 235 -3.41 0.88 0.87
CA LYS A 235 -2.47 1.59 1.75
C LYS A 235 -2.74 3.08 1.64
N ILE A 236 -3.15 3.72 2.72
CA ILE A 236 -3.39 5.16 2.78
C ILE A 236 -2.12 5.81 3.30
N ARG A 237 -1.28 6.31 2.40
CA ARG A 237 0.01 6.90 2.77
C ARG A 237 -0.17 8.35 3.20
N VAL A 238 0.35 8.68 4.38
CA VAL A 238 0.44 10.06 4.89
C VAL A 238 1.90 10.49 4.98
N SER A 239 2.17 11.76 5.25
CA SER A 239 3.55 12.19 5.50
C SER A 239 4.03 11.71 6.87
N HIS A 240 5.35 11.56 7.05
CA HIS A 240 5.92 11.26 8.36
C HIS A 240 5.57 12.34 9.40
N LYS A 241 5.47 13.61 8.96
CA LYS A 241 5.09 14.73 9.81
C LYS A 241 3.64 14.56 10.30
N ASP A 242 2.73 14.19 9.42
CA ASP A 242 1.31 14.03 9.75
C ASP A 242 1.11 12.82 10.66
N LEU A 243 1.75 11.67 10.37
CA LEU A 243 1.68 10.52 11.28
C LEU A 243 2.26 10.85 12.66
N LYS A 244 3.39 11.57 12.72
CA LYS A 244 3.95 12.02 14.00
C LYS A 244 2.99 12.94 14.75
N HIS A 245 2.31 13.83 14.04
CA HIS A 245 1.27 14.69 14.62
C HIS A 245 0.15 13.85 15.21
N PHE A 246 -0.44 12.92 14.45
CA PHE A 246 -1.49 12.01 14.92
C PHE A 246 -1.07 11.22 16.16
N ARG A 247 0.14 10.65 16.16
CA ARG A 247 0.71 9.88 17.27
C ARG A 247 0.72 10.62 18.61
N ASN A 248 0.86 11.95 18.59
CA ASN A 248 0.85 12.74 19.83
C ASN A 248 -0.51 12.74 20.53
N TYR A 249 -1.59 12.46 19.79
CA TYR A 249 -2.97 12.46 20.27
C TYR A 249 -3.58 11.06 20.39
N TRP A 250 -2.83 10.01 20.03
CA TRP A 250 -3.27 8.64 20.27
C TRP A 250 -3.32 8.34 21.77
N ASP A 251 -4.21 7.41 22.14
CA ASP A 251 -4.20 6.83 23.48
C ASP A 251 -2.91 6.01 23.73
N GLU A 252 -2.68 5.66 25.00
CA GLU A 252 -1.47 4.96 25.41
C GLU A 252 -1.37 3.54 24.86
N GLU A 253 -2.51 2.87 24.63
CA GLU A 253 -2.54 1.54 24.03
C GLU A 253 -2.05 1.57 22.58
N LYS A 254 -2.61 2.44 21.76
CA LYS A 254 -2.23 2.61 20.35
C LYS A 254 -0.78 3.07 20.21
N LYS A 255 -0.30 3.96 21.10
CA LYS A 255 1.13 4.35 21.16
C LYS A 255 2.04 3.15 21.49
N ARG A 256 1.67 2.35 22.49
CA ARG A 256 2.41 1.14 22.88
C ARG A 256 2.45 0.14 21.72
N ASN A 257 1.31 -0.13 21.10
CA ASN A 257 1.22 -1.04 19.95
C ASN A 257 2.08 -0.56 18.79
N PHE A 258 2.08 0.74 18.49
CA PHE A 258 2.96 1.30 17.45
C PHE A 258 4.45 1.08 17.74
N LYS A 259 4.89 1.28 19.00
CA LYS A 259 6.28 1.02 19.40
C LYS A 259 6.67 -0.45 19.23
N ILE A 260 5.74 -1.38 19.49
CA ILE A 260 5.96 -2.82 19.25
C ILE A 260 6.17 -3.07 17.75
N LEU A 261 5.35 -2.46 16.88
CA LEU A 261 5.52 -2.58 15.42
C LEU A 261 6.85 -1.96 14.94
N GLU A 262 7.27 -0.81 15.48
CA GLU A 262 8.57 -0.17 15.20
C GLU A 262 9.75 -1.11 15.52
N SER A 263 9.60 -2.00 16.51
CA SER A 263 10.62 -2.99 16.86
C SER A 263 10.77 -4.15 15.86
N GLY A 264 9.93 -4.17 14.80
CA GLY A 264 10.00 -5.17 13.74
C GLY A 264 9.28 -6.48 14.08
N LEU A 265 8.19 -6.43 14.85
CA LEU A 265 7.38 -7.59 15.25
C LEU A 265 7.10 -8.54 14.07
N TYR A 266 6.69 -8.00 12.92
CA TYR A 266 6.37 -8.79 11.72
C TYR A 266 7.49 -9.71 11.21
N LYS A 267 8.75 -9.46 11.60
CA LYS A 267 9.90 -10.31 11.22
C LYS A 267 10.11 -11.49 12.19
N ARG A 268 9.60 -11.37 13.41
CA ARG A 268 9.76 -12.36 14.49
C ARG A 268 8.49 -13.20 14.71
N ASP A 269 7.37 -12.78 14.12
CA ASP A 269 6.11 -13.51 14.16
C ASP A 269 6.22 -14.77 13.27
N GLU A 270 6.40 -15.92 13.92
CA GLU A 270 6.63 -17.21 13.24
C GLU A 270 5.47 -17.61 12.33
N ARG A 271 4.24 -17.15 12.63
CA ARG A 271 3.05 -17.45 11.82
C ARG A 271 3.08 -16.81 10.44
N LEU A 272 3.92 -15.78 10.28
CA LEU A 272 4.15 -15.04 9.04
C LEU A 272 5.43 -15.48 8.31
N SER A 273 6.04 -16.59 8.75
CA SER A 273 7.21 -17.15 8.07
C SER A 273 6.86 -17.45 6.61
N LYS A 274 7.77 -17.06 5.72
CA LYS A 274 7.64 -17.36 4.30
C LYS A 274 7.78 -18.86 4.08
N ILE A 275 6.92 -19.41 3.23
CA ILE A 275 7.07 -20.79 2.76
C ILE A 275 8.17 -20.76 1.69
N SER A 276 9.22 -21.57 1.89
CA SER A 276 10.33 -21.75 0.96
C SER A 276 9.95 -22.59 -0.24
#